data_AF-A0A660T5H5-F1
#
_entry.id   AF-A0A660T5H5-F1
#
_cell.length_a   1.000
_cell.length_b   1.000
_cell.length_c   1.000
_cell.angle_alpha   90.00
_cell.angle_beta   90.00
_cell.angle_gamma   90.00
#
_symmetry.space_group_name_H-M   'P 1'
#
loop_
_entity.id
_entity.type
_entity.pdbx_description
1 polymer ?
#
loop_
_entity_poly.entity_id
_entity_poly.type
_entity_poly.pdbx_seq_one_letter_code
_entity_poly.pdbx_strand_id
1 'polypeptide(L)'
;MKRIVIRVIIVFFFIVSTNNNESLVAAQSTGPAILVKGPVAAMGFPLIYPNAIEVWIGYYRYLDEEVVVSFTRKSVMITEEWENIVCDKLKGQTLENNSFLYKDDSWVILFQFTGEEAINCAFINTFIVRLKYFLRDVSPDSPPLFPAILEIR
;
A
#
# COMPACT_ATOMS: atom_id res chain seq x y z
N MET A 1 73.25 -29.48 -25.54
CA MET A 1 71.79 -29.19 -25.55
C MET A 1 71.42 -28.44 -24.26
N LYS A 2 71.15 -27.13 -24.33
CA LYS A 2 70.74 -26.30 -23.18
C LYS A 2 69.21 -26.33 -23.06
N ARG A 3 68.67 -26.83 -21.94
CA ARG A 3 67.23 -26.80 -21.65
C ARG A 3 66.86 -25.44 -21.04
N ILE A 4 66.00 -24.70 -21.73
CA ILE A 4 65.42 -23.44 -21.27
C ILE A 4 64.23 -23.79 -20.37
N VAL A 5 64.29 -23.36 -19.11
CA VAL A 5 63.20 -23.52 -18.14
C VAL A 5 62.37 -22.25 -18.16
N ILE A 6 61.20 -22.29 -18.80
CA ILE A 6 60.24 -21.19 -18.82
C ILE A 6 59.40 -21.30 -17.53
N ARG A 7 59.58 -20.35 -16.61
CA ARG A 7 58.73 -20.21 -15.43
C ARG A 7 57.53 -19.33 -15.81
N VAL A 8 56.36 -19.96 -15.98
CA VAL A 8 55.09 -19.26 -16.19
C VAL A 8 54.61 -18.73 -14.84
N ILE A 9 54.63 -17.41 -14.69
CA ILE A 9 54.06 -16.72 -13.53
C ILE A 9 52.58 -16.49 -13.83
N ILE A 10 51.71 -17.26 -13.18
CA ILE A 10 50.26 -17.08 -13.25
C ILE A 10 49.88 -15.99 -12.25
N VAL A 11 49.53 -14.81 -12.76
CA VAL A 11 49.01 -13.69 -11.96
C VAL A 11 47.50 -13.89 -11.78
N PHE A 12 47.08 -14.32 -10.59
CA PHE A 12 45.67 -14.36 -10.21
C PHE A 12 45.19 -12.94 -9.90
N PHE A 13 44.44 -12.35 -10.82
CA PHE A 13 43.66 -11.14 -10.56
C PHE A 13 42.44 -11.51 -9.71
N PHE A 14 42.52 -11.27 -8.40
CA PHE A 14 41.35 -11.26 -7.52
C PHE A 14 40.55 -9.98 -7.80
N ILE A 15 39.46 -10.10 -8.55
CA ILE A 15 38.46 -9.04 -8.66
C ILE A 15 37.70 -9.03 -7.34
N VAL A 16 38.06 -8.08 -6.46
CA VAL A 16 37.30 -7.77 -5.26
C VAL A 16 36.04 -7.02 -5.72
N SER A 17 34.94 -7.75 -5.91
CA SER A 17 33.62 -7.15 -6.07
C SER A 17 33.23 -6.51 -4.74
N THR A 18 33.42 -5.20 -4.62
CA THR A 18 32.79 -4.42 -3.55
C THR A 18 31.29 -4.42 -3.82
N ASN A 19 30.55 -5.23 -3.08
CA ASN A 19 29.11 -5.12 -2.97
C ASN A 19 28.81 -3.76 -2.33
N ASN A 20 28.71 -2.72 -3.15
CA ASN A 20 28.08 -1.47 -2.76
C ASN A 20 26.61 -1.80 -2.52
N ASN A 21 26.30 -2.24 -1.31
CA ASN A 21 24.98 -2.14 -0.74
C ASN A 21 24.70 -0.64 -0.55
N GLU A 22 24.48 0.07 -1.67
CA GLU A 22 23.69 1.29 -1.65
C GLU A 22 22.29 0.85 -1.28
N SER A 23 22.06 0.79 0.04
CA SER A 23 20.74 0.81 0.60
C SER A 23 20.08 2.08 0.07
N LEU A 24 19.31 1.92 -1.00
CA LEU A 24 18.25 2.84 -1.42
C LEU A 24 17.29 2.92 -0.23
N VAL A 25 17.65 3.74 0.74
CA VAL A 25 16.71 4.26 1.73
C VAL A 25 15.76 5.09 0.88
N ALA A 26 14.64 4.48 0.47
CA ALA A 26 13.53 5.18 -0.14
C ALA A 26 13.27 6.40 0.74
N ALA A 27 13.56 7.59 0.22
CA ALA A 27 13.37 8.82 0.95
C ALA A 27 11.91 8.80 1.40
N GLN A 28 11.68 8.81 2.72
CA GLN A 28 10.33 8.92 3.26
C GLN A 28 9.79 10.26 2.78
N SER A 29 9.05 10.19 1.68
CA SER A 29 8.40 11.32 1.08
C SER A 29 7.36 11.78 2.10
N THR A 30 7.53 13.01 2.57
CA THR A 30 6.62 13.65 3.52
C THR A 30 5.78 14.65 2.76
N GLY A 31 4.49 14.72 3.08
CA GLY A 31 3.58 15.61 2.38
C GLY A 31 2.12 15.39 2.72
N PRO A 32 1.24 16.31 2.30
CA PRO A 32 -0.18 16.12 2.46
C PRO A 32 -0.72 15.16 1.39
N ALA A 33 -1.54 14.20 1.78
CA ALA A 33 -2.45 13.54 0.85
C ALA A 33 -3.80 14.27 0.86
N ILE A 34 -4.34 14.56 -0.33
CA ILE A 34 -5.52 15.40 -0.50
C ILE A 34 -6.62 14.59 -1.18
N LEU A 35 -7.81 14.55 -0.58
CA LEU A 35 -9.01 13.99 -1.20
C LEU A 35 -9.41 14.86 -2.40
N VAL A 36 -9.20 14.35 -3.61
CA VAL A 36 -9.53 15.07 -4.86
C VAL A 36 -10.97 14.82 -5.30
N LYS A 37 -11.57 13.68 -4.92
CA LYS A 37 -12.94 13.30 -5.27
C LYS A 37 -13.53 12.32 -4.26
N GLY A 38 -14.81 12.48 -3.93
CA GLY A 38 -15.59 11.54 -3.11
C GLY A 38 -15.88 12.03 -1.69
N PRO A 39 -16.48 11.18 -0.85
CA PRO A 39 -16.90 9.81 -1.16
C PRO A 39 -18.08 9.78 -2.15
N VAL A 40 -18.00 8.92 -3.17
CA VAL A 40 -19.06 8.69 -4.17
C VAL A 40 -19.61 7.28 -4.00
N ALA A 41 -20.94 7.15 -3.96
CA ALA A 41 -21.60 5.85 -3.93
C ALA A 41 -21.37 5.09 -5.24
N ALA A 42 -21.07 3.79 -5.13
CA ALA A 42 -20.95 2.88 -6.25
C ALA A 42 -21.38 1.46 -5.84
N MET A 43 -21.44 0.56 -6.81
CA MET A 43 -21.76 -0.86 -6.62
C MET A 43 -20.57 -1.71 -7.03
N GLY A 44 -20.31 -2.75 -6.24
CA GLY A 44 -19.22 -3.70 -6.46
C GLY A 44 -17.97 -3.29 -5.68
N PHE A 45 -17.64 -4.08 -4.66
CA PHE A 45 -16.36 -3.93 -3.95
C PHE A 45 -15.21 -4.38 -4.87
N PRO A 46 -14.18 -3.53 -5.12
CA PRO A 46 -13.09 -3.87 -6.03
C PRO A 46 -12.31 -5.11 -5.56
N LEU A 47 -11.63 -5.77 -6.51
CA LEU A 47 -10.84 -6.99 -6.29
C LEU A 47 -11.65 -8.20 -5.80
N ILE A 48 -12.97 -8.14 -5.87
CA ILE A 48 -13.88 -9.23 -5.49
C ILE A 48 -14.89 -9.44 -6.60
N TYR A 49 -14.64 -10.42 -7.45
CA TYR A 49 -15.45 -10.64 -8.65
C TYR A 49 -16.62 -11.60 -8.42
N PRO A 50 -17.75 -11.33 -9.11
CA PRO A 50 -18.54 -10.10 -9.10
C PRO A 50 -19.48 -10.06 -7.88
N ASN A 51 -19.72 -8.87 -7.32
CA ASN A 51 -20.57 -8.70 -6.13
C ASN A 51 -21.47 -7.45 -6.25
N ALA A 52 -22.59 -7.45 -5.53
CA ALA A 52 -23.54 -6.33 -5.46
C ALA A 52 -23.40 -5.54 -4.14
N ILE A 53 -22.18 -5.41 -3.62
CA ILE A 53 -21.93 -4.69 -2.37
C ILE A 53 -21.93 -3.19 -2.66
N GLU A 54 -22.71 -2.45 -1.90
CA GLU A 54 -22.66 -0.99 -1.90
C GLU A 54 -21.34 -0.51 -1.31
N VAL A 55 -20.68 0.42 -2.00
CA VAL A 55 -19.38 0.97 -1.62
C VAL A 55 -19.35 2.49 -1.76
N TRP A 56 -18.50 3.12 -0.95
CA TRP A 56 -18.20 4.54 -1.01
C TRP A 56 -16.75 4.73 -1.42
N ILE A 57 -16.52 5.40 -2.55
CA ILE A 57 -15.20 5.53 -3.17
C ILE A 57 -14.68 6.96 -3.05
N GLY A 58 -13.43 7.08 -2.59
CA GLY A 58 -12.69 8.33 -2.50
C GLY A 58 -11.37 8.21 -3.24
N TYR A 59 -10.94 9.31 -3.84
CA TYR A 59 -9.71 9.40 -4.61
C TYR A 59 -8.80 10.42 -3.94
N TYR A 60 -7.61 9.99 -3.55
CA TYR A 60 -6.60 10.84 -2.95
C TYR A 60 -5.46 11.04 -3.93
N ARG A 61 -4.92 12.26 -3.96
CA ARG A 61 -3.61 12.52 -4.54
C ARG A 61 -2.60 12.62 -3.42
N TYR A 62 -1.55 11.81 -3.49
CA TYR A 62 -0.43 11.85 -2.58
C TYR A 62 0.85 11.88 -3.39
N LEU A 63 1.63 12.97 -3.27
CA LEU A 63 2.76 13.24 -4.16
C LEU A 63 2.26 13.24 -5.62
N ASP A 64 2.84 12.39 -6.46
CA ASP A 64 2.47 12.21 -7.87
C ASP A 64 1.62 10.95 -8.11
N GLU A 65 1.12 10.31 -7.04
CA GLU A 65 0.33 9.08 -7.11
C GLU A 65 -1.14 9.30 -6.70
N GLU A 66 -2.02 8.41 -7.21
CA GLU A 66 -3.40 8.31 -6.78
C GLU A 66 -3.60 7.12 -5.84
N VAL A 67 -4.37 7.34 -4.78
CA VAL A 67 -4.83 6.29 -3.87
C VAL A 67 -6.35 6.24 -3.92
N VAL A 68 -6.89 5.12 -4.39
CA VAL A 68 -8.33 4.86 -4.39
C VAL A 68 -8.71 4.16 -3.10
N VAL A 69 -9.66 4.73 -2.37
CA VAL A 69 -10.16 4.23 -1.11
C VAL A 69 -11.60 3.78 -1.26
N SER A 70 -11.86 2.49 -1.09
CA SER A 70 -13.20 1.90 -1.19
C SER A 70 -13.68 1.43 0.17
N PHE A 71 -14.76 2.01 0.68
CA PHE A 71 -15.32 1.73 2.00
C PHE A 71 -16.68 1.04 1.90
N THR A 72 -16.94 0.05 2.76
CA THR A 72 -18.28 -0.53 2.92
C THR A 72 -18.54 -0.94 4.37
N ARG A 73 -19.81 -0.89 4.78
CA ARG A 73 -20.29 -1.49 6.05
C ARG A 73 -20.81 -2.90 5.88
N LYS A 74 -20.86 -3.42 4.64
CA LYS A 74 -21.30 -4.78 4.36
C LYS A 74 -20.14 -5.75 4.62
N SER A 75 -20.49 -6.98 4.97
CA SER A 75 -19.50 -8.05 5.10
C SER A 75 -18.88 -8.37 3.74
N VAL A 76 -17.57 -8.58 3.74
CA VAL A 76 -16.78 -8.90 2.56
C VAL A 76 -16.14 -10.27 2.75
N MET A 77 -16.52 -11.21 1.89
CA MET A 77 -15.91 -12.54 1.83
C MET A 77 -14.53 -12.44 1.20
N ILE A 78 -13.53 -12.95 1.90
CA ILE A 78 -12.14 -12.97 1.46
C ILE A 78 -11.77 -14.41 1.15
N THR A 79 -11.19 -14.62 -0.02
CA THR A 79 -10.72 -15.92 -0.51
C THR A 79 -9.35 -16.25 0.06
N GLU A 80 -8.90 -17.49 -0.11
CA GLU A 80 -7.57 -17.95 0.32
C GLU A 80 -6.42 -17.30 -0.45
N GLU A 81 -6.71 -16.64 -1.57
CA GLU A 81 -5.74 -15.92 -2.41
C GLU A 81 -5.21 -14.65 -1.73
N TRP A 82 -5.90 -14.16 -0.69
CA TRP A 82 -5.49 -12.96 0.03
C TRP A 82 -4.41 -13.30 1.06
N GLU A 83 -3.26 -12.65 0.91
CA GLU A 83 -2.13 -12.82 1.82
C GLU A 83 -2.26 -11.90 3.04
N ASN A 84 -1.91 -12.41 4.22
CA ASN A 84 -1.87 -11.60 5.44
C ASN A 84 -0.62 -10.72 5.43
N ILE A 85 -0.81 -9.42 5.61
CA ILE A 85 0.29 -8.46 5.69
C ILE A 85 0.13 -7.53 6.88
N VAL A 86 1.25 -6.96 7.32
CA VAL A 86 1.28 -6.02 8.45
C VAL A 86 1.79 -4.68 7.95
N CYS A 87 1.04 -3.65 8.26
CA CYS A 87 1.30 -2.27 7.88
C CYS A 87 1.45 -1.43 9.14
N ASP A 88 2.69 -1.28 9.61
CA ASP A 88 3.07 -0.88 10.97
C ASP A 88 2.36 -1.71 12.05
N LYS A 89 1.28 -1.18 12.63
CA LYS A 89 0.49 -1.82 13.70
C LYS A 89 -0.82 -2.42 13.19
N LEU A 90 -1.18 -2.14 11.94
CA LEU A 90 -2.42 -2.63 11.34
C LEU A 90 -2.17 -3.97 10.68
N LYS A 91 -2.98 -4.95 11.06
CA LYS A 91 -3.08 -6.22 10.35
C LYS A 91 -4.10 -6.06 9.25
N GLY A 92 -3.75 -6.47 8.04
CA GLY A 92 -4.62 -6.43 6.89
C GLY A 92 -4.31 -7.58 5.94
N GLN A 93 -4.90 -7.48 4.77
CA GLN A 93 -4.70 -8.46 3.71
C GLN A 93 -4.39 -7.76 2.39
N THR A 94 -3.74 -8.47 1.48
CA THR A 94 -3.43 -7.97 0.14
C THR A 94 -3.72 -9.06 -0.89
N LEU A 95 -4.18 -8.65 -2.07
CA LEU A 95 -4.34 -9.54 -3.23
C LEU A 95 -3.32 -9.21 -4.32
N GLU A 96 -2.98 -7.93 -4.42
CA GLU A 96 -2.00 -7.36 -5.35
C GLU A 96 -1.03 -6.47 -4.56
N ASN A 97 0.24 -6.38 -4.99
CA ASN A 97 1.31 -5.66 -4.26
C ASN A 97 1.03 -4.18 -3.94
N ASN A 98 0.04 -3.58 -4.59
CA ASN A 98 -0.40 -2.20 -4.45
C ASN A 98 -1.78 -2.09 -3.77
N SER A 99 -2.23 -3.13 -3.08
CA SER A 99 -3.54 -3.17 -2.43
C SER A 99 -3.44 -3.51 -0.93
N PHE A 100 -4.23 -2.83 -0.10
CA PHE A 100 -4.35 -3.14 1.32
C PHE A 100 -5.81 -3.16 1.73
N LEU A 101 -6.28 -4.29 2.23
CA LEU A 101 -7.60 -4.44 2.81
C LEU A 101 -7.51 -4.46 4.33
N TYR A 102 -8.26 -3.57 4.96
CA TYR A 102 -8.41 -3.50 6.40
C TYR A 102 -9.84 -3.83 6.80
N LYS A 103 -9.97 -4.67 7.84
CA LYS A 103 -11.25 -5.03 8.45
C LYS A 103 -11.30 -4.49 9.87
N ASP A 104 -12.35 -3.74 10.14
CA ASP A 104 -12.80 -3.39 11.49
C ASP A 104 -14.02 -4.26 11.84
N ASP A 105 -14.52 -4.17 13.07
CA ASP A 105 -15.68 -4.97 13.51
C ASP A 105 -16.96 -4.61 12.75
N SER A 106 -17.04 -3.38 12.22
CA SER A 106 -18.28 -2.81 11.63
C SER A 106 -18.15 -2.32 10.19
N TRP A 107 -16.95 -2.38 9.61
CA TRP A 107 -16.71 -1.92 8.24
C TRP A 107 -15.44 -2.52 7.65
N VAL A 108 -15.37 -2.48 6.33
CA VAL A 108 -14.24 -2.93 5.52
C VAL A 108 -13.80 -1.78 4.63
N ILE A 109 -12.49 -1.63 4.47
CA ILE A 109 -11.91 -0.66 3.56
C ILE A 109 -10.80 -1.29 2.73
N LEU A 110 -10.73 -0.92 1.47
CA LEU A 110 -9.68 -1.30 0.53
C LEU A 110 -8.98 -0.04 0.04
N PHE A 111 -7.65 -0.05 0.13
CA PHE A 111 -6.76 0.95 -0.45
C PHE A 111 -6.13 0.33 -1.71
N GLN A 112 -6.17 1.05 -2.83
CA GLN A 112 -5.50 0.67 -4.07
C GLN A 112 -4.61 1.84 -4.51
N PHE A 113 -3.31 1.59 -4.60
CA PHE A 113 -2.30 2.56 -5.04
C PHE A 113 -2.10 2.40 -6.54
N THR A 114 -2.21 3.49 -7.31
CA THR A 114 -2.06 3.43 -8.78
C THR A 114 -0.60 3.43 -9.24
N GLY A 115 0.33 3.81 -8.37
CA GLY A 115 1.76 3.82 -8.64
C GLY A 115 2.36 2.42 -8.73
N GLU A 116 3.58 2.35 -9.25
CA GLU A 116 4.42 1.14 -9.16
C GLU A 116 4.99 0.95 -7.73
N GLU A 117 4.84 1.95 -6.86
CA GLU A 117 5.29 1.88 -5.49
C GLU A 117 4.47 0.87 -4.66
N ALA A 118 5.17 0.27 -3.69
CA ALA A 118 4.56 -0.61 -2.72
C ALA A 118 3.57 0.14 -1.81
N ILE A 119 2.68 -0.61 -1.17
CA ILE A 119 1.74 -0.13 -0.14
C ILE A 119 2.37 0.92 0.78
N ASN A 120 1.78 2.12 0.84
CA ASN A 120 2.23 3.19 1.74
C ASN A 120 1.57 3.08 3.12
N CYS A 121 2.30 2.57 4.10
CA CYS A 121 1.76 2.36 5.45
C CYS A 121 1.49 3.64 6.24
N ALA A 122 2.26 4.69 6.00
CA ALA A 122 2.03 5.97 6.67
C ALA A 122 0.71 6.61 6.22
N PHE A 123 0.34 6.46 4.94
CA PHE A 123 -0.99 6.84 4.43
C PHE A 123 -2.10 6.06 5.13
N ILE A 124 -2.01 4.72 5.10
CA ILE A 124 -3.06 3.84 5.63
C ILE A 124 -3.28 4.11 7.12
N ASN A 125 -2.21 4.19 7.91
CA ASN A 125 -2.31 4.43 9.34
C ASN A 125 -2.97 5.78 9.63
N THR A 126 -2.53 6.85 8.97
CA THR A 126 -3.09 8.19 9.15
C THR A 126 -4.57 8.23 8.74
N PHE A 127 -4.92 7.60 7.62
CA PHE A 127 -6.29 7.52 7.14
C PHE A 127 -7.19 6.79 8.15
N ILE A 128 -6.80 5.58 8.57
CA ILE A 128 -7.62 4.74 9.45
C ILE A 128 -7.87 5.42 10.80
N VAL A 129 -6.85 6.04 11.38
CA VAL A 129 -6.98 6.78 12.64
C VAL A 129 -8.00 7.92 12.50
N ARG A 130 -7.91 8.71 11.42
CA ARG A 130 -8.82 9.84 11.18
C ARG A 130 -10.24 9.37 10.85
N LEU A 131 -10.38 8.34 10.01
CA LEU A 131 -11.68 7.77 9.66
C LEU A 131 -12.39 7.25 10.91
N LYS A 132 -11.69 6.49 11.78
CA LYS A 132 -12.26 6.00 13.05
C LYS A 132 -12.77 7.13 13.93
N TYR A 133 -12.10 8.27 13.95
CA TYR A 133 -12.58 9.45 14.68
C TYR A 133 -13.89 9.97 14.07
N PHE A 134 -13.94 10.16 12.74
CA PHE A 134 -15.13 10.69 12.07
C PHE A 134 -16.34 9.76 12.10
N LEU A 135 -16.14 8.44 12.12
CA LEU A 135 -17.25 7.49 12.15
C LEU A 135 -17.96 7.39 13.51
N ARG A 136 -17.42 7.99 14.59
CA ARG A 136 -18.04 7.92 15.92
C ARG A 136 -19.43 8.56 15.97
N ASP A 137 -19.62 9.67 15.25
CA ASP A 137 -20.82 10.49 15.33
C ASP A 137 -21.68 10.43 14.04
N VAL A 138 -21.35 9.50 13.14
CA VAL A 138 -22.02 9.36 11.84
C VAL A 138 -22.96 8.15 11.87
N SER A 139 -24.23 8.37 11.50
CA SER A 139 -25.21 7.29 11.35
C SER A 139 -24.68 6.20 10.39
N PRO A 140 -24.88 4.91 10.69
CA PRO A 140 -24.52 3.81 9.79
C PRO A 140 -25.13 3.91 8.39
N ASP A 141 -26.28 4.57 8.26
CA ASP A 141 -26.99 4.77 6.98
C ASP A 141 -26.49 6.00 6.21
N SER A 142 -25.65 6.83 6.83
CA SER A 142 -25.05 8.00 6.18
C SER A 142 -23.76 7.62 5.45
N PRO A 143 -23.40 8.37 4.39
CA PRO A 143 -22.09 8.26 3.75
C PRO A 143 -20.97 8.41 4.80
N PRO A 144 -19.85 7.67 4.68
CA PRO A 144 -18.70 7.88 5.54
C PRO A 144 -18.13 9.30 5.32
N LEU A 145 -17.56 9.89 6.36
CA LEU A 145 -16.86 11.17 6.24
C LEU A 145 -15.37 10.89 6.01
N PHE A 146 -14.94 10.98 4.76
CA PHE A 146 -13.53 10.79 4.41
C PHE A 146 -12.69 12.01 4.79
N PRO A 147 -11.51 11.83 5.40
CA PRO A 147 -10.62 12.93 5.75
C PRO A 147 -10.17 13.70 4.50
N ALA A 148 -10.49 14.99 4.41
CA ALA A 148 -10.15 15.79 3.23
C ALA A 148 -8.63 15.94 3.01
N ILE A 149 -7.86 16.02 4.10
CA ILE A 149 -6.40 16.15 4.09
C ILE A 149 -5.83 15.13 5.08
N LEU A 150 -4.74 14.48 4.71
CA LEU A 150 -3.91 13.62 5.56
C LEU A 150 -2.51 14.24 5.66
N GLU A 151 -2.00 14.46 6.87
CA GLU A 151 -0.61 14.89 7.07
C GLU A 151 0.24 13.65 7.32
N ILE A 152 1.07 13.29 6.35
CA ILE A 152 1.92 12.10 6.43
C ILE A 152 3.30 12.53 6.93
N ARG A 153 3.75 11.90 8.02
CA ARG A 153 4.99 12.20 8.74
C ARG A 153 5.88 10.97 8.79
#